data_AF-A0A1F7NMH8-F1
#
_entry.id   AF-A0A1F7NMH8-F1
#
_cell.length_a   1.000
_cell.length_b   1.000
_cell.length_c   1.000
_cell.angle_alpha   90.00
_cell.angle_beta   90.00
_cell.angle_gamma   90.00
#
_symmetry.space_group_name_H-M   'P 1'
#
loop_
_entity.id
_entity.type
_entity.pdbx_description
1 polymer ?
#
loop_
_entity_poly.entity_id
_entity_poly.type
_entity_poly.pdbx_seq_one_letter_code
_entity_poly.pdbx_strand_id
1 'polypeptide(L)'
;MAGKRVVLKPNFNSADETPGSTHNDTLAQLITELRERDARSVTLGESSRPPQTRGVMEQKGIFDLARDLRFEIVDFEQIGDNDWVSFPAAGTHWPEGFHLPRLVVDSEYAVSTCCLKTHGAGGVFTLSLKLSVGLPPKPIRRSMHRSPDMRRMIAELNTGYQPKLIVLDGVTAFTDGGPARGELKQGNVMIAGDDRVAVDAVGLAVLKLLGSNQAIMSRGIFQQEQIARAVELGLGAPGPDAIEIVTRDAESRAYADQLRAILAQG
;
A
#
# COMPACT_ATOMS: atom_id res chain seq x y z
N MET A 1 4.47 -5.09 -19.20
CA MET A 1 5.32 -3.99 -18.70
C MET A 1 6.47 -3.65 -19.65
N ALA A 2 6.87 -4.54 -20.56
CA ALA A 2 7.87 -4.25 -21.60
C ALA A 2 7.63 -2.91 -22.32
N GLY A 3 8.67 -2.09 -22.40
CA GLY A 3 8.67 -0.77 -23.02
C GLY A 3 7.94 0.34 -22.25
N LYS A 4 7.29 0.04 -21.11
CA LYS A 4 6.53 1.01 -20.30
C LYS A 4 7.42 1.78 -19.34
N ARG A 5 7.04 3.03 -19.04
CA ARG A 5 7.59 3.78 -17.90
C ARG A 5 6.85 3.36 -16.64
N VAL A 6 7.58 2.83 -15.67
CA VAL A 6 7.02 2.28 -14.43
C VAL A 6 7.18 3.27 -13.30
N VAL A 7 6.10 3.51 -12.55
CA VAL A 7 6.15 4.28 -11.31
C VAL A 7 6.05 3.33 -10.13
N LEU A 8 7.06 3.33 -9.27
CA LEU A 8 7.12 2.47 -8.09
C LEU A 8 6.83 3.28 -6.82
N LYS A 9 5.79 2.90 -6.09
CA LYS A 9 5.38 3.51 -4.83
C LYS A 9 5.68 2.55 -3.67
N PRO A 10 6.75 2.77 -2.89
CA PRO A 10 7.01 1.99 -1.67
C PRO A 10 6.14 2.47 -0.49
N ASN A 11 6.42 1.94 0.70
CA ASN A 11 5.89 2.39 1.99
C ASN A 11 7.03 3.03 2.80
N PHE A 12 7.27 4.33 2.64
CA PHE A 12 8.21 5.08 3.48
C PHE A 12 7.48 6.08 4.38
N ASN A 13 6.85 5.58 5.44
CA ASN A 13 6.27 6.45 6.47
C ASN A 13 7.38 7.12 7.32
N SER A 14 8.42 6.35 7.63
CA SER A 14 9.61 6.69 8.41
C SER A 14 10.82 5.94 7.85
N ALA A 15 11.97 6.01 8.53
CA ALA A 15 13.14 5.18 8.22
C ALA A 15 13.16 3.85 9.01
N ASP A 16 12.09 3.54 9.76
CA ASP A 16 12.03 2.31 10.57
C ASP A 16 12.21 1.06 9.70
N GLU A 17 12.80 0.02 10.28
CA GLU A 17 12.96 -1.28 9.63
C GLU A 17 11.60 -1.92 9.30
N THR A 18 11.60 -2.87 8.36
CA THR A 18 10.39 -3.62 7.99
C THR A 18 9.85 -4.40 9.20
N PRO A 19 8.52 -4.40 9.43
CA PRO A 19 7.44 -3.91 8.57
C PRO A 19 7.07 -2.43 8.74
N GLY A 20 7.83 -1.65 9.51
CA GLY A 20 7.63 -0.21 9.69
C GLY A 20 7.71 0.58 8.38
N SER A 21 8.64 0.20 7.51
CA SER A 21 8.72 0.66 6.11
C SER A 21 9.13 -0.48 5.18
N THR A 22 9.06 -0.27 3.86
CA THR A 22 9.49 -1.26 2.86
C THR A 22 10.96 -1.65 3.07
N HIS A 23 11.24 -2.95 2.99
CA HIS A 23 12.61 -3.48 3.09
C HIS A 23 13.41 -3.10 1.85
N ASN A 24 14.69 -2.77 2.02
CA ASN A 24 15.52 -2.38 0.90
C ASN A 24 15.74 -3.55 -0.07
N ASP A 25 15.85 -4.79 0.42
CA ASP A 25 15.97 -5.98 -0.44
C ASP A 25 14.70 -6.20 -1.26
N THR A 26 13.50 -6.05 -0.66
CA THR A 26 12.23 -6.12 -1.38
C THR A 26 12.17 -5.05 -2.48
N LEU A 27 12.60 -3.83 -2.17
CA LEU A 27 12.68 -2.75 -3.15
C LEU A 27 13.68 -3.05 -4.28
N ALA A 28 14.89 -3.48 -3.93
CA ALA A 28 15.94 -3.80 -4.88
C ALA A 28 15.51 -4.93 -5.82
N GLN A 29 14.91 -6.00 -5.27
CA GLN A 29 14.40 -7.11 -6.06
C GLN A 29 13.31 -6.66 -7.02
N LEU A 30 12.34 -5.86 -6.55
CA LEU A 30 11.29 -5.31 -7.43
C LEU A 30 11.87 -4.51 -8.59
N ILE A 31 12.88 -3.67 -8.33
CA ILE A 31 13.51 -2.85 -9.37
C ILE A 31 14.25 -3.73 -10.38
N THR A 32 14.99 -4.73 -9.92
CA THR A 32 15.66 -5.73 -10.78
C THR A 32 14.65 -6.46 -11.66
N GLU A 33 13.58 -7.00 -11.05
CA GLU A 33 12.52 -7.74 -11.73
C GLU A 33 11.77 -6.90 -12.77
N LEU A 34 11.53 -5.61 -12.48
CA LEU A 34 10.92 -4.68 -13.43
C LEU A 34 11.82 -4.43 -14.65
N ARG A 35 13.14 -4.29 -14.42
CA ARG A 35 14.12 -4.10 -15.50
C ARG A 35 14.30 -5.35 -16.34
N GLU A 36 14.36 -6.53 -15.73
CA GLU A 36 14.47 -7.82 -16.43
C GLU A 36 13.23 -8.14 -17.29
N ARG A 37 12.08 -7.51 -16.99
CA ARG A 37 10.86 -7.58 -17.81
C ARG A 37 10.73 -6.39 -18.77
N ASP A 38 11.86 -5.80 -19.16
CA ASP A 38 12.01 -4.75 -20.16
C ASP A 38 11.25 -3.45 -19.84
N ALA A 39 11.10 -3.07 -18.57
CA ALA A 39 10.63 -1.72 -18.25
C ALA A 39 11.57 -0.66 -18.86
N ARG A 40 11.01 0.33 -19.56
CA ARG A 40 11.80 1.41 -20.20
C ARG A 40 12.54 2.25 -19.17
N SER A 41 11.86 2.56 -18.07
CA SER A 41 12.42 3.27 -16.92
C SER A 41 11.62 2.92 -15.67
N VAL A 42 12.26 3.08 -14.51
CA VAL A 42 11.62 2.97 -13.21
C VAL A 42 11.82 4.28 -12.48
N THR A 43 10.73 4.88 -12.01
CA THR A 43 10.74 6.09 -11.19
C THR A 43 10.08 5.79 -9.85
N LEU A 44 10.82 5.90 -8.76
CA LEU A 44 10.31 5.79 -7.40
C LEU A 44 9.70 7.13 -7.00
N GLY A 45 8.40 7.13 -6.67
CA GLY A 45 7.70 8.32 -6.19
C GLY A 45 7.22 8.14 -4.76
N GLU A 46 7.53 9.05 -3.84
CA GLU A 46 7.13 8.91 -2.44
C GLU A 46 7.03 10.24 -1.68
N SER A 47 6.25 10.24 -0.58
CA SER A 47 6.44 11.17 0.52
C SER A 47 6.15 10.58 1.91
N SER A 48 7.02 10.89 2.87
CA SER A 48 6.96 10.45 4.25
C SER A 48 6.21 11.41 5.16
N ARG A 49 5.76 10.93 6.32
CA ARG A 49 5.20 11.75 7.40
C ARG A 49 5.27 10.97 8.72
N PRO A 50 5.61 11.60 9.87
CA PRO A 50 6.00 12.99 10.08
C PRO A 50 7.33 13.50 9.47
N PRO A 51 8.40 12.69 9.32
CA PRO A 51 9.70 13.16 8.85
C PRO A 51 9.69 13.80 7.45
N GLN A 52 10.77 14.51 7.11
CA GLN A 52 11.03 14.94 5.73
C GLN A 52 11.39 13.72 4.87
N THR A 53 10.76 13.61 3.70
CA THR A 53 10.94 12.49 2.77
C THR A 53 12.39 12.27 2.39
N ARG A 54 13.10 13.35 2.03
CA ARG A 54 14.53 13.28 1.72
C ARG A 54 15.35 12.63 2.83
N GLY A 55 15.14 13.04 4.08
CA GLY A 55 15.87 12.48 5.23
C GLY A 55 15.57 10.99 5.47
N VAL A 56 14.34 10.54 5.20
CA VAL A 56 13.98 9.11 5.25
C VAL A 56 14.69 8.34 4.14
N MET A 57 14.72 8.87 2.92
CA MET A 57 15.42 8.26 1.79
C MET A 57 16.94 8.22 2.02
N GLU A 58 17.54 9.24 2.64
CA GLU A 58 18.96 9.27 3.04
C GLU A 58 19.26 8.19 4.08
N GLN A 59 18.49 8.12 5.17
CA GLN A 59 18.69 7.11 6.23
C GLN A 59 18.53 5.67 5.73
N LYS A 60 17.60 5.46 4.79
CA LYS A 60 17.39 4.16 4.14
C LYS A 60 18.38 3.90 2.98
N GLY A 61 19.29 4.82 2.63
CA GLY A 61 20.25 4.62 1.55
C GLY A 61 19.62 4.53 0.14
N ILE A 62 18.44 5.11 -0.06
CA ILE A 62 17.68 4.98 -1.32
C ILE A 62 18.37 5.71 -2.47
N PHE A 63 19.09 6.80 -2.20
CA PHE A 63 19.86 7.52 -3.22
C PHE A 63 21.05 6.70 -3.75
N ASP A 64 21.73 5.96 -2.88
CA ASP A 64 22.79 5.03 -3.29
C ASP A 64 22.21 3.88 -4.10
N LEU A 65 21.10 3.30 -3.63
CA LEU A 65 20.39 2.25 -4.36
C LEU A 65 19.92 2.72 -5.74
N ALA A 66 19.46 3.97 -5.87
CA ALA A 66 19.05 4.58 -7.13
C ALA A 66 20.19 4.72 -8.13
N ARG A 67 21.37 5.13 -7.68
CA ARG A 67 22.56 5.16 -8.51
C ARG A 67 22.95 3.76 -8.97
N ASP A 68 22.98 2.80 -8.05
CA ASP A 68 23.51 1.46 -8.32
C ASP A 68 22.55 0.65 -9.23
N LEU A 69 21.24 0.75 -8.98
CA LEU A 69 20.21 0.08 -9.77
C LEU A 69 19.63 0.92 -10.93
N ARG A 70 20.10 2.17 -11.09
CA ARG A 70 19.76 3.10 -12.18
C ARG A 70 18.25 3.36 -12.31
N PHE A 71 17.64 3.81 -11.23
CA PHE A 71 16.25 4.29 -11.23
C PHE A 71 16.17 5.76 -10.79
N GLU A 72 15.08 6.43 -11.13
CA GLU A 72 14.85 7.83 -10.81
C GLU A 72 14.07 7.97 -9.49
N ILE A 73 14.26 9.07 -8.77
CA ILE A 73 13.50 9.37 -7.54
C ILE A 73 12.75 10.67 -7.73
N VAL A 74 11.47 10.68 -7.34
CA VAL A 74 10.65 11.87 -7.19
C VAL A 74 10.16 11.96 -5.75
N ASP A 75 10.65 12.97 -5.03
CA ASP A 75 10.13 13.36 -3.73
C ASP A 75 8.88 14.24 -3.94
N PHE A 76 7.69 13.74 -3.57
CA PHE A 76 6.44 14.48 -3.75
C PHE A 76 6.34 15.74 -2.87
N GLU A 77 7.26 15.96 -1.92
CA GLU A 77 7.35 17.24 -1.22
C GLU A 77 8.03 18.34 -2.04
N GLN A 78 8.68 17.99 -3.16
CA GLN A 78 9.48 18.93 -3.97
C GLN A 78 8.93 19.16 -5.38
N ILE A 79 7.80 18.54 -5.73
CA ILE A 79 7.17 18.75 -7.05
C ILE A 79 6.43 20.09 -7.11
N GLY A 80 6.33 20.68 -8.31
CA GLY A 80 5.70 21.98 -8.51
C GLY A 80 4.17 21.91 -8.49
N ASP A 81 3.51 23.07 -8.36
CA ASP A 81 2.04 23.15 -8.31
C ASP A 81 1.35 22.53 -9.53
N ASN A 82 1.96 22.63 -10.72
CA ASN A 82 1.44 22.06 -11.97
C ASN A 82 1.56 20.52 -12.04
N ASP A 83 2.37 19.91 -11.18
CA ASP A 83 2.58 18.46 -11.11
C ASP A 83 1.54 17.77 -10.21
N TRP A 84 0.56 18.52 -9.70
CA TRP A 84 -0.58 17.97 -8.96
C TRP A 84 -1.81 17.84 -9.86
N VAL A 85 -2.56 16.76 -9.67
CA VAL A 85 -3.89 16.56 -10.27
C VAL A 85 -4.94 16.70 -9.20
N SER A 86 -5.88 17.60 -9.40
CA SER A 86 -6.98 17.87 -8.47
C SER A 86 -8.17 16.95 -8.72
N PHE A 87 -8.71 16.37 -7.65
CA PHE A 87 -9.92 15.58 -7.64
C PHE A 87 -10.99 16.30 -6.81
N PRO A 88 -12.22 16.42 -7.31
CA PRO A 88 -13.26 17.23 -6.66
C PRO A 88 -13.76 16.60 -5.36
N ALA A 89 -14.31 17.44 -4.47
CA ALA A 89 -14.93 17.01 -3.22
C ALA A 89 -16.19 16.14 -3.42
N ALA A 90 -16.92 16.37 -4.52
CA ALA A 90 -18.22 15.76 -4.77
C ALA A 90 -18.13 14.22 -4.73
N GLY A 91 -19.00 13.60 -3.92
CA GLY A 91 -19.04 12.14 -3.75
C GLY A 91 -17.96 11.57 -2.82
N THR A 92 -17.18 12.43 -2.15
CA THR A 92 -16.10 12.04 -1.24
C THR A 92 -16.30 12.63 0.16
N HIS A 93 -15.52 12.16 1.13
CA HIS A 93 -15.43 12.72 2.48
C HIS A 93 -14.29 13.74 2.61
N TRP A 94 -13.72 14.19 1.48
CA TRP A 94 -12.72 15.24 1.42
C TRP A 94 -13.40 16.60 1.22
N PRO A 95 -13.41 17.51 2.23
CA PRO A 95 -14.21 18.73 2.19
C PRO A 95 -13.89 19.65 1.01
N GLU A 96 -12.62 19.69 0.61
CA GLU A 96 -12.09 20.51 -0.49
C GLU A 96 -11.60 19.66 -1.67
N GLY A 97 -11.92 18.36 -1.67
CA GLY A 97 -11.30 17.39 -2.58
C GLY A 97 -9.87 17.05 -2.14
N PHE A 98 -9.12 16.43 -3.06
CA PHE A 98 -7.75 16.01 -2.80
C PHE A 98 -6.89 16.14 -4.05
N HIS A 99 -5.57 16.05 -3.87
CA HIS A 99 -4.60 16.11 -4.96
C HIS A 99 -3.71 14.88 -4.95
N LEU A 100 -3.37 14.37 -6.14
CA LEU A 100 -2.39 13.31 -6.30
C LEU A 100 -1.28 13.77 -7.26
N PRO A 101 -0.04 13.24 -7.12
CA PRO A 101 1.04 13.54 -8.04
C PRO A 101 0.68 13.07 -9.45
N ARG A 102 0.83 13.95 -10.44
CA ARG A 102 0.63 13.67 -11.87
C ARG A 102 1.44 12.46 -12.33
N LEU A 103 2.64 12.30 -11.80
CA LEU A 103 3.48 11.12 -12.03
C LEU A 103 2.72 9.80 -11.80
N VAL A 104 1.89 9.73 -10.74
CA VAL A 104 1.13 8.52 -10.40
C VAL A 104 -0.16 8.43 -11.21
N VAL A 105 -0.88 9.54 -11.36
CA VAL A 105 -2.16 9.59 -12.09
C VAL A 105 -1.98 9.22 -13.57
N ASP A 106 -0.96 9.79 -14.21
CA ASP A 106 -0.69 9.61 -15.64
C ASP A 106 0.20 8.39 -15.91
N SER A 107 0.52 7.59 -14.89
CA SER A 107 1.40 6.45 -15.02
C SER A 107 0.81 5.36 -15.92
N GLU A 108 1.62 4.86 -16.87
CA GLU A 108 1.20 3.74 -17.72
C GLU A 108 1.18 2.41 -16.93
N TYR A 109 2.04 2.31 -15.93
CA TYR A 109 2.21 1.11 -15.11
C TYR A 109 2.66 1.51 -13.70
N ALA A 110 1.72 1.62 -12.77
CA ALA A 110 2.01 1.84 -11.36
C ALA A 110 2.23 0.50 -10.64
N VAL A 111 3.32 0.43 -9.87
CA VAL A 111 3.63 -0.69 -8.97
C VAL A 111 3.63 -0.16 -7.55
N SER A 112 2.98 -0.87 -6.64
CA SER A 112 2.92 -0.53 -5.22
C SER A 112 3.56 -1.63 -4.40
N THR A 113 4.41 -1.27 -3.44
CA THR A 113 4.86 -2.21 -2.41
C THR A 113 4.56 -1.71 -1.01
N CYS A 114 3.93 -2.56 -0.21
CA CYS A 114 3.49 -2.25 1.14
C CYS A 114 3.86 -3.36 2.12
N CYS A 115 3.75 -3.09 3.42
CA CYS A 115 4.03 -4.07 4.46
C CYS A 115 2.75 -4.44 5.19
N LEU A 116 2.64 -5.69 5.63
CA LEU A 116 1.53 -6.20 6.42
C LEU A 116 1.56 -5.65 7.85
N LYS A 117 0.69 -4.69 8.18
CA LYS A 117 0.68 -4.14 9.55
C LYS A 117 -0.67 -3.60 10.01
N THR A 118 -0.96 -3.78 11.29
CA THR A 118 -1.92 -2.95 12.01
C THR A 118 -1.44 -1.51 12.12
N HIS A 119 -2.37 -0.58 12.32
CA HIS A 119 -2.07 0.82 12.43
C HIS A 119 -2.94 1.50 13.49
N GLY A 120 -2.30 2.16 14.45
CA GLY A 120 -2.96 2.97 15.47
C GLY A 120 -3.66 4.22 14.93
N ALA A 121 -4.06 5.13 15.82
CA ALA A 121 -4.63 6.44 15.47
C ALA A 121 -5.83 6.38 14.49
N GLY A 122 -6.67 5.35 14.61
CA GLY A 122 -7.90 5.18 13.81
C GLY A 122 -7.72 4.60 12.41
N GLY A 123 -6.48 4.27 12.02
CA GLY A 123 -6.16 3.68 10.70
C GLY A 123 -6.50 2.19 10.61
N VAL A 124 -6.52 1.50 11.74
CA VAL A 124 -6.78 0.06 11.93
C VAL A 124 -5.70 -0.83 11.31
N PHE A 125 -5.43 -0.70 10.01
CA PHE A 125 -4.39 -1.43 9.29
C PHE A 125 -3.77 -0.59 8.18
N THR A 126 -2.58 -0.98 7.71
CA THR A 126 -1.90 -0.41 6.55
C THR A 126 -1.52 -1.54 5.61
N LEU A 127 -2.08 -1.49 4.40
CA LEU A 127 -1.80 -2.41 3.30
C LEU A 127 -1.79 -1.59 1.99
N SER A 128 -2.32 -2.11 0.89
CA SER A 128 -2.27 -1.48 -0.42
C SER A 128 -3.13 -0.21 -0.52
N LEU A 129 -4.38 -0.22 -0.05
CA LEU A 129 -5.27 0.94 -0.13
C LEU A 129 -4.69 2.13 0.66
N LYS A 130 -4.22 1.87 1.89
CA LYS A 130 -3.64 2.92 2.75
C LYS A 130 -2.29 3.43 2.28
N LEU A 131 -1.61 2.71 1.38
CA LEU A 131 -0.37 3.19 0.76
C LEU A 131 -0.56 4.52 0.00
N SER A 132 -1.77 4.74 -0.54
CA SER A 132 -2.19 5.97 -1.22
C SER A 132 -2.12 7.21 -0.33
N VAL A 133 -2.15 7.06 1.01
CA VAL A 133 -1.98 8.17 1.96
C VAL A 133 -0.60 8.81 1.83
N GLY A 134 0.39 8.15 1.23
CA GLY A 134 1.69 8.74 0.92
C GLY A 134 1.68 9.73 -0.26
N LEU A 135 0.60 9.76 -1.06
CA LEU A 135 0.53 10.53 -2.31
C LEU A 135 0.11 11.99 -2.12
N PRO A 136 -0.97 12.32 -1.38
CA PRO A 136 -1.42 13.70 -1.28
C PRO A 136 -0.48 14.62 -0.50
N PRO A 137 -0.55 15.95 -0.71
CA PRO A 137 0.25 16.93 0.01
C PRO A 137 0.17 16.79 1.54
N LYS A 138 1.27 17.01 2.25
CA LYS A 138 1.33 16.93 3.73
C LYS A 138 0.23 17.71 4.45
N PRO A 139 -0.15 18.95 4.04
CA PRO A 139 -1.20 19.70 4.71
C PRO A 139 -2.56 18.99 4.67
N ILE A 140 -2.98 18.47 3.52
CA ILE A 140 -4.30 17.82 3.38
C ILE A 140 -4.35 16.46 4.09
N ARG A 141 -3.21 15.77 4.20
CA ARG A 141 -3.13 14.55 5.01
C ARG A 141 -3.45 14.82 6.48
N ARG A 142 -3.12 16.00 7.02
CA ARG A 142 -3.35 16.33 8.43
C ARG A 142 -4.84 16.42 8.77
N SER A 143 -5.66 16.98 7.88
CA SER A 143 -7.12 17.05 8.09
C SER A 143 -7.73 15.65 8.05
N MET A 144 -7.28 14.80 7.12
CA MET A 144 -7.71 13.39 7.04
C MET A 144 -7.49 12.63 8.36
N HIS A 145 -6.32 12.76 9.00
CA HIS A 145 -6.00 12.06 10.26
C HIS A 145 -6.85 12.53 11.46
N ARG A 146 -7.56 13.65 11.33
CA ARG A 146 -8.48 14.17 12.36
C ARG A 146 -9.94 13.87 12.04
N SER A 147 -10.23 13.36 10.84
CA SER A 147 -11.59 13.07 10.39
C SER A 147 -12.10 11.74 10.96
N PRO A 148 -13.37 11.67 11.40
CA PRO A 148 -13.99 10.39 11.73
C PRO A 148 -14.08 9.47 10.49
N ASP A 149 -14.09 10.04 9.29
CA ASP A 149 -14.19 9.33 8.01
C ASP A 149 -12.84 8.92 7.43
N MET A 150 -11.74 9.01 8.19
CA MET A 150 -10.39 8.73 7.67
C MET A 150 -10.30 7.41 6.87
N ARG A 151 -10.97 6.35 7.33
CA ARG A 151 -10.98 5.04 6.66
C ARG A 151 -11.65 5.07 5.28
N ARG A 152 -12.73 5.84 5.14
CA ARG A 152 -13.42 6.08 3.86
C ARG A 152 -12.57 6.97 2.94
N MET A 153 -11.99 8.03 3.51
CA MET A 153 -11.08 8.94 2.79
C MET A 153 -9.87 8.21 2.21
N ILE A 154 -9.32 7.20 2.91
CA ILE A 154 -8.25 6.33 2.40
C ILE A 154 -8.69 5.57 1.13
N ALA A 155 -9.89 4.99 1.15
CA ALA A 155 -10.42 4.31 -0.03
C ALA A 155 -10.65 5.31 -1.19
N GLU A 156 -11.07 6.54 -0.89
CA GLU A 156 -11.34 7.56 -1.92
C GLU A 156 -10.09 8.05 -2.66
N LEU A 157 -8.93 8.12 -1.99
CA LEU A 157 -7.66 8.45 -2.66
C LEU A 157 -7.33 7.47 -3.79
N ASN A 158 -7.82 6.23 -3.69
CA ASN A 158 -7.58 5.18 -4.68
C ASN A 158 -8.44 5.33 -5.95
N THR A 159 -9.39 6.27 -5.98
CA THR A 159 -10.16 6.60 -7.20
C THR A 159 -9.33 7.34 -8.25
N GLY A 160 -8.25 8.01 -7.83
CA GLY A 160 -7.44 8.83 -8.72
C GLY A 160 -6.31 8.10 -9.45
N TYR A 161 -6.08 6.81 -9.18
CA TYR A 161 -5.07 6.01 -9.86
C TYR A 161 -5.33 4.50 -9.73
N GLN A 162 -4.71 3.69 -10.59
CA GLN A 162 -4.83 2.24 -10.56
C GLN A 162 -3.45 1.55 -10.59
N PRO A 163 -2.99 0.96 -9.47
CA PRO A 163 -1.86 0.04 -9.48
C PRO A 163 -2.12 -1.10 -10.47
N LYS A 164 -1.10 -1.49 -11.24
CA LYS A 164 -1.11 -2.66 -12.11
C LYS A 164 -0.43 -3.88 -11.48
N LEU A 165 0.34 -3.65 -10.41
CA LEU A 165 0.92 -4.68 -9.58
C LEU A 165 1.07 -4.13 -8.16
N ILE A 166 0.69 -4.96 -7.19
CA ILE A 166 0.84 -4.70 -5.77
C ILE A 166 1.62 -5.87 -5.19
N VAL A 167 2.68 -5.59 -4.45
CA VAL A 167 3.46 -6.59 -3.73
C VAL A 167 3.47 -6.23 -2.25
N LEU A 168 2.76 -7.04 -1.46
CA LEU A 168 2.59 -6.89 -0.04
C LEU A 168 3.56 -7.84 0.67
N ASP A 169 4.48 -7.24 1.42
CA ASP A 169 5.46 -7.92 2.26
C ASP A 169 4.84 -8.27 3.61
N GLY A 170 4.56 -9.56 3.79
CA GLY A 170 4.01 -10.13 5.01
C GLY A 170 4.95 -11.13 5.69
N VAL A 171 6.25 -11.06 5.40
CA VAL A 171 7.25 -11.96 6.03
C VAL A 171 7.20 -11.79 7.54
N THR A 172 7.29 -10.55 8.00
CA THR A 172 7.03 -10.14 9.38
C THR A 172 5.91 -9.10 9.39
N ALA A 173 4.98 -9.19 10.34
CA ALA A 173 3.83 -8.31 10.42
C ALA A 173 3.62 -7.70 11.81
N PHE A 174 3.16 -6.46 11.87
CA PHE A 174 2.64 -5.90 13.13
C PHE A 174 1.19 -6.36 13.34
N THR A 175 0.96 -7.26 14.30
CA THR A 175 -0.38 -7.77 14.63
C THR A 175 -1.12 -6.93 15.66
N ASP A 176 -0.39 -6.05 16.37
CA ASP A 176 -0.98 -5.01 17.20
C ASP A 176 -0.01 -3.82 17.38
N GLY A 177 -0.55 -2.63 17.66
CA GLY A 177 0.23 -1.45 18.08
C GLY A 177 1.00 -0.69 16.98
N GLY A 178 1.12 -1.23 15.76
CA GLY A 178 1.84 -0.61 14.64
C GLY A 178 1.40 0.83 14.33
N PRO A 179 2.13 1.57 13.46
CA PRO A 179 2.97 1.03 12.39
C PRO A 179 4.48 1.11 12.63
N ALA A 180 4.93 1.62 13.79
CA ALA A 180 6.37 1.81 14.07
C ALA A 180 6.91 0.87 15.15
N ARG A 181 6.09 0.59 16.18
CA ARG A 181 6.39 -0.35 17.27
C ARG A 181 5.11 -1.10 17.58
N GLY A 182 5.20 -2.35 17.98
CA GLY A 182 4.03 -3.18 18.19
C GLY A 182 4.38 -4.64 18.37
N GLU A 183 3.35 -5.47 18.52
CA GLU A 183 3.50 -6.92 18.53
C GLU A 183 3.85 -7.39 17.12
N LEU A 184 4.95 -8.14 17.00
CA LEU A 184 5.43 -8.71 15.75
C LEU A 184 5.16 -10.21 15.71
N LYS A 185 4.65 -10.69 14.58
CA LYS A 185 4.54 -12.12 14.28
C LYS A 185 5.07 -12.42 12.88
N GLN A 186 5.57 -13.65 12.71
CA GLN A 186 6.04 -14.14 11.43
C GLN A 186 4.84 -14.57 10.59
N GLY A 187 4.60 -13.86 9.48
CA GLY A 187 3.60 -14.25 8.49
C GLY A 187 4.17 -15.16 7.41
N ASN A 188 5.49 -15.06 7.16
CA ASN A 188 6.24 -15.88 6.19
C ASN A 188 5.60 -15.91 4.79
N VAL A 189 5.05 -14.78 4.35
CA VAL A 189 4.29 -14.71 3.09
C VAL A 189 4.55 -13.43 2.33
N MET A 190 4.70 -13.54 1.02
CA MET A 190 4.63 -12.42 0.07
C MET A 190 3.34 -12.57 -0.73
N ILE A 191 2.52 -11.53 -0.78
CA ILE A 191 1.27 -11.51 -1.55
C ILE A 191 1.47 -10.59 -2.74
N ALA A 192 1.18 -11.06 -3.95
CA ALA A 192 1.20 -10.24 -5.15
C ALA A 192 -0.12 -10.33 -5.90
N GLY A 193 -0.61 -9.20 -6.42
CA GLY A 193 -1.85 -9.14 -7.18
C GLY A 193 -2.01 -7.80 -7.90
N ASP A 194 -3.02 -7.70 -8.75
CA ASP A 194 -3.38 -6.48 -9.51
C ASP A 194 -4.68 -5.83 -9.00
N ASP A 195 -5.41 -6.50 -8.10
CA ASP A 195 -6.58 -5.98 -7.41
C ASP A 195 -6.25 -5.57 -5.97
N ARG A 196 -6.38 -4.27 -5.68
CA ARG A 196 -6.04 -3.71 -4.36
C ARG A 196 -6.98 -4.16 -3.24
N VAL A 197 -8.24 -4.42 -3.54
CA VAL A 197 -9.20 -4.91 -2.55
C VAL A 197 -8.92 -6.38 -2.25
N ALA A 198 -8.63 -7.19 -3.28
CA ALA A 198 -8.23 -8.57 -3.10
C ALA A 198 -6.95 -8.70 -2.27
N VAL A 199 -5.91 -7.91 -2.57
CA VAL A 199 -4.65 -7.93 -1.82
C VAL A 199 -4.86 -7.52 -0.36
N ASP A 200 -5.64 -6.47 -0.10
CA ASP A 200 -5.94 -6.06 1.28
C ASP A 200 -6.79 -7.10 2.02
N ALA A 201 -7.76 -7.73 1.35
CA ALA A 201 -8.59 -8.77 1.93
C ALA A 201 -7.76 -10.01 2.32
N VAL A 202 -6.88 -10.48 1.44
CA VAL A 202 -5.96 -11.59 1.74
C VAL A 202 -4.98 -11.18 2.86
N GLY A 203 -4.45 -9.96 2.84
CA GLY A 203 -3.61 -9.44 3.93
C GLY A 203 -4.32 -9.41 5.28
N LEU A 204 -5.60 -8.99 5.31
CA LEU A 204 -6.42 -9.05 6.51
C LEU A 204 -6.68 -10.48 6.98
N ALA A 205 -6.85 -11.44 6.05
CA ALA A 205 -6.94 -12.86 6.39
C ALA A 205 -5.65 -13.37 7.06
N VAL A 206 -4.47 -12.93 6.59
CA VAL A 206 -3.19 -13.24 7.25
C VAL A 206 -3.14 -12.63 8.66
N LEU A 207 -3.52 -11.37 8.84
CA LEU A 207 -3.56 -10.76 10.19
C LEU A 207 -4.50 -11.52 11.13
N LYS A 208 -5.67 -11.97 10.63
CA LYS A 208 -6.59 -12.80 11.41
C LYS A 208 -5.99 -14.17 11.76
N LEU A 209 -5.34 -14.84 10.81
CA LEU A 209 -4.65 -16.11 11.02
C LEU A 209 -3.57 -15.99 12.11
N LEU A 210 -2.84 -14.89 12.12
CA LEU A 210 -1.81 -14.58 13.12
C LEU A 210 -2.38 -14.16 14.49
N GLY A 211 -3.71 -14.05 14.63
CA GLY A 211 -4.34 -13.60 15.87
C GLY A 211 -4.03 -12.13 16.19
N SER A 212 -4.41 -11.23 15.27
CA SER A 212 -4.31 -9.78 15.41
C SER A 212 -5.22 -9.21 16.52
N ASN A 213 -5.13 -7.91 16.76
CA ASN A 213 -5.96 -7.21 17.74
C ASN A 213 -7.48 -7.24 17.45
N GLN A 214 -8.27 -6.81 18.43
CA GLN A 214 -9.74 -6.85 18.37
C GLN A 214 -10.34 -6.04 17.21
N ALA A 215 -9.72 -4.93 16.79
CA ALA A 215 -10.22 -4.13 15.67
C ALA A 215 -10.17 -4.89 14.33
N ILE A 216 -9.22 -5.82 14.20
CA ILE A 216 -9.14 -6.75 13.06
C ILE A 216 -10.01 -7.98 13.30
N MET A 217 -9.95 -8.59 14.47
CA MET A 217 -10.60 -9.89 14.73
C MET A 217 -12.12 -9.80 14.77
N SER A 218 -12.69 -8.77 15.41
CA SER A 218 -14.13 -8.66 15.69
C SER A 218 -15.01 -8.25 14.50
N ARG A 219 -14.41 -7.92 13.36
CA ARG A 219 -15.11 -7.39 12.18
C ARG A 219 -14.81 -8.25 10.96
N GLY A 220 -15.82 -8.48 10.12
CA GLY A 220 -15.61 -9.17 8.85
C GLY A 220 -14.63 -8.42 7.95
N ILE A 221 -13.92 -9.12 7.07
CA ILE A 221 -12.90 -8.54 6.17
C ILE A 221 -13.54 -7.48 5.26
N PHE A 222 -14.64 -7.84 4.59
CA PHE A 222 -15.38 -6.92 3.71
C PHE A 222 -16.22 -5.90 4.48
N GLN A 223 -16.39 -6.09 5.78
CA GLN A 223 -17.03 -5.10 6.63
C GLN A 223 -16.07 -4.00 7.07
N GLN A 224 -14.75 -4.19 7.01
CA GLN A 224 -13.77 -3.16 7.36
C GLN A 224 -14.05 -1.89 6.54
N GLU A 225 -14.22 -0.73 7.19
CA GLU A 225 -14.69 0.51 6.52
C GLU A 225 -13.89 0.89 5.28
N GLN A 226 -12.57 0.69 5.32
CA GLN A 226 -11.70 0.95 4.17
C GLN A 226 -12.01 0.01 2.99
N ILE A 227 -12.23 -1.28 3.25
CA ILE A 227 -12.59 -2.27 2.22
C ILE A 227 -14.01 -2.03 1.72
N ALA A 228 -14.98 -1.90 2.62
CA ALA A 228 -16.38 -1.64 2.29
C ALA A 228 -16.52 -0.41 1.37
N ARG A 229 -15.86 0.69 1.73
CA ARG A 229 -15.87 1.90 0.88
C ARG A 229 -15.18 1.68 -0.46
N ALA A 230 -14.09 0.93 -0.51
CA ALA A 230 -13.41 0.64 -1.77
C ALA A 230 -14.29 -0.21 -2.71
N VAL A 231 -15.07 -1.15 -2.16
CA VAL A 231 -16.06 -1.93 -2.90
C VAL A 231 -17.21 -1.06 -3.41
N GLU A 232 -17.77 -0.18 -2.57
CA GLU A 232 -18.79 0.80 -2.99
C GLU A 232 -18.34 1.67 -4.17
N LEU A 233 -17.04 2.01 -4.20
CA LEU A 233 -16.42 2.81 -5.25
C LEU A 233 -15.99 1.99 -6.48
N GLY A 234 -16.19 0.67 -6.48
CA GLY A 234 -15.83 -0.22 -7.58
C GLY A 234 -14.32 -0.35 -7.80
N LEU A 235 -13.51 -0.23 -6.74
CA LEU A 235 -12.03 -0.20 -6.84
C LEU A 235 -11.36 -1.57 -6.89
N GLY A 236 -12.13 -2.65 -6.76
CA GLY A 236 -11.64 -4.02 -6.82
C GLY A 236 -12.71 -5.05 -6.45
N ALA A 237 -12.27 -6.25 -6.07
CA ALA A 237 -13.08 -7.41 -5.76
C ALA A 237 -14.26 -7.05 -4.82
N PRO A 238 -15.52 -7.36 -5.19
CA PRO A 238 -16.69 -7.00 -4.37
C PRO A 238 -16.92 -7.92 -3.17
N GLY A 239 -16.21 -9.05 -3.09
CA GLY A 239 -16.40 -10.07 -2.07
C GLY A 239 -15.37 -11.20 -2.20
N PRO A 240 -15.35 -12.16 -1.26
CA PRO A 240 -14.37 -13.24 -1.24
C PRO A 240 -14.45 -14.16 -2.46
N ASP A 241 -15.65 -14.38 -3.02
CA ASP A 241 -15.86 -15.24 -4.19
C ASP A 241 -15.23 -14.69 -5.48
N ALA A 242 -14.88 -13.40 -5.49
CA ALA A 242 -14.19 -12.76 -6.61
C ALA A 242 -12.65 -12.80 -6.47
N ILE A 243 -12.12 -13.47 -5.44
CA ILE A 243 -10.68 -13.55 -5.17
C ILE A 243 -10.18 -14.97 -5.47
N GLU A 244 -9.28 -15.09 -6.44
CA GLU A 244 -8.52 -16.31 -6.68
C GLU A 244 -7.13 -16.20 -6.05
N ILE A 245 -6.77 -17.16 -5.19
CA ILE A 245 -5.40 -17.29 -4.66
C ILE A 245 -4.68 -18.38 -5.45
N VAL A 246 -3.61 -18.02 -6.16
CA VAL A 246 -2.76 -18.95 -6.91
C VAL A 246 -1.42 -19.13 -6.20
N THR A 247 -0.90 -20.36 -6.16
CA THR A 247 0.33 -20.71 -5.45
C THR A 247 1.16 -21.72 -6.24
N ARG A 248 2.48 -21.74 -6.04
CA ARG A 248 3.41 -22.56 -6.85
C ARG A 248 3.70 -23.93 -6.23
N ASP A 249 3.74 -24.04 -4.91
CA ASP A 249 4.13 -25.25 -4.18
C ASP A 249 3.09 -25.71 -3.16
N ALA A 250 3.32 -26.87 -2.55
CA ALA A 250 2.39 -27.50 -1.63
C ALA A 250 2.25 -26.75 -0.29
N GLU A 251 3.34 -26.17 0.20
CA GLU A 251 3.35 -25.40 1.44
C GLU A 251 2.50 -24.13 1.28
N SER A 252 2.72 -23.40 0.19
CA SER A 252 1.93 -22.23 -0.18
C SER A 252 0.46 -22.57 -0.39
N ARG A 253 0.16 -23.72 -1.02
CA ARG A 253 -1.23 -24.20 -1.17
C ARG A 253 -1.92 -24.41 0.18
N ALA A 254 -1.25 -25.08 1.12
CA ALA A 254 -1.80 -25.32 2.45
C ALA A 254 -2.03 -24.02 3.22
N TYR A 255 -1.11 -23.05 3.11
CA TYR A 255 -1.28 -21.72 3.67
C TYR A 255 -2.48 -20.99 3.03
N ALA A 256 -2.59 -21.02 1.70
CA ALA A 256 -3.70 -20.42 0.97
C ALA A 256 -5.06 -21.02 1.35
N ASP A 257 -5.14 -22.34 1.62
CA ASP A 257 -6.38 -22.99 2.07
C ASP A 257 -6.86 -22.44 3.42
N GLN A 258 -5.94 -22.17 4.35
CA GLN A 258 -6.28 -21.50 5.61
C GLN A 258 -6.81 -20.09 5.37
N LEU A 259 -6.19 -19.33 4.47
CA LEU A 259 -6.64 -17.97 4.13
C LEU A 259 -8.02 -17.98 3.47
N ARG A 260 -8.30 -18.94 2.57
CA ARG A 260 -9.63 -19.09 1.95
C ARG A 260 -10.71 -19.35 2.99
N ALA A 261 -10.43 -20.20 3.98
CA ALA A 261 -11.39 -20.48 5.06
C ALA A 261 -11.69 -19.24 5.92
N ILE A 262 -10.71 -18.34 6.09
CA ILE A 262 -10.90 -17.06 6.81
C ILE A 262 -11.67 -16.06 5.93
N LEU A 263 -11.32 -15.94 4.65
CA LEU A 263 -12.01 -15.06 3.68
C LEU A 263 -13.50 -15.40 3.54
N ALA A 264 -13.83 -16.70 3.54
CA ALA A 264 -15.20 -17.18 3.42
C ALA A 264 -16.11 -16.78 4.61
N GLN A 265 -15.55 -16.30 5.72
CA GLN A 265 -16.31 -15.84 6.88
C GLN A 265 -16.85 -14.40 6.72
N GLY A 266 -16.52 -13.74 5.60
CA GLY A 266 -16.95 -12.38 5.28
C GLY A 266 -15.96 -11.33 5.76
#